data_AF-A0A2C9VZ19-F1
#
_entry.id   AF-A0A2C9VZ19-F1
#
_cell.length_a   1.000
_cell.length_b   1.000
_cell.length_c   1.000
_cell.angle_alpha   90.00
_cell.angle_beta   90.00
_cell.angle_gamma   90.00
#
_symmetry.space_group_name_H-M   'P 1'
#
loop_
_entity.id
_entity.type
_entity.pdbx_description
1 polymer ?
#
loop_
_entity_poly.entity_id
_entity_poly.type
_entity_poly.pdbx_seq_one_letter_code
_entity_poly.pdbx_strand_id
1 'polypeptide(L)'
;EELAVLKPSPVCECAASKSFLERENEEKIMQFLMGLNDSYDHVKNQILIMDPSPTVNKAYSMVLRVEKRRQVNVFSTEVDTNVSAFLA
;
A
#
# COMPACT_ATOMS: atom_id res chain seq x y z
N GLU A 1 17.61 -20.30 0.31
CA GLU A 1 16.18 -20.63 0.27
C GLU A 1 15.58 -20.00 -0.98
N GLU A 2 14.87 -20.81 -1.76
CA GLU A 2 14.48 -20.51 -3.14
C GLU A 2 13.49 -19.35 -3.23
N LEU A 3 13.96 -18.22 -3.77
CA LEU A 3 13.13 -17.04 -3.98
C LEU A 3 12.38 -17.18 -5.30
N ALA A 4 11.16 -17.73 -5.21
CA ALA A 4 10.07 -17.68 -6.17
C ALA A 4 10.47 -17.46 -7.64
N VAL A 5 10.59 -18.56 -8.39
CA VAL A 5 10.46 -18.53 -9.85
C VAL A 5 9.06 -17.97 -10.16
N LEU A 6 9.00 -16.66 -10.48
CA LEU A 6 7.85 -16.05 -11.13
C LEU A 6 7.66 -16.77 -12.46
N LYS A 7 6.76 -17.75 -12.49
CA LYS A 7 6.38 -18.41 -13.74
C LYS A 7 5.69 -17.37 -14.60
N PRO A 8 6.23 -17.03 -15.80
CA PRO A 8 5.56 -16.09 -16.68
C PRO A 8 4.19 -16.66 -17.03
N SER A 9 3.14 -15.89 -16.75
CA SER A 9 1.79 -16.25 -17.19
C SER A 9 1.80 -16.35 -18.71
N PRO A 10 1.25 -17.42 -19.31
CA PRO A 10 1.11 -17.49 -20.76
C PRO A 10 0.25 -16.31 -21.23
N VAL A 11 0.80 -15.53 -22.16
CA VAL A 11 0.14 -14.34 -22.72
C VAL A 11 -0.89 -14.82 -23.75
N CYS A 12 -2.12 -15.05 -23.27
CA CYS A 12 -3.31 -15.19 -24.11
C CYS A 12 -4.02 -13.83 -24.12
N GLU A 13 -4.52 -13.35 -25.26
CA GLU A 13 -5.35 -12.12 -25.33
C GLU A 13 -6.85 -12.41 -25.16
N CYS A 14 -7.20 -13.63 -24.77
CA CYS A 14 -8.57 -14.07 -24.53
C CYS A 14 -9.18 -13.41 -23.28
N ALA A 15 -10.51 -13.26 -23.23
CA ALA A 15 -11.21 -12.68 -22.08
C ALA A 15 -10.85 -13.36 -20.73
N ALA A 16 -10.61 -14.67 -20.76
CA ALA A 16 -10.19 -15.44 -19.59
C ALA A 16 -8.85 -14.97 -19.00
N SER A 17 -7.88 -14.55 -19.82
CA SER A 17 -6.58 -14.07 -19.31
C SER A 17 -6.70 -12.74 -18.57
N LYS A 18 -7.59 -11.85 -19.03
CA LYS A 18 -7.87 -10.58 -18.36
C LYS A 18 -8.45 -10.82 -16.96
N SER A 19 -9.47 -11.69 -16.87
CA SER A 19 -10.06 -12.06 -15.56
C SER A 19 -9.05 -12.75 -14.63
N PHE A 20 -8.12 -13.53 -15.20
CA PHE A 20 -7.06 -14.16 -14.42
C PHE A 20 -6.08 -13.13 -13.85
N LEU A 21 -5.65 -12.16 -14.66
CA LEU A 21 -4.75 -11.08 -14.22
C LEU A 21 -5.41 -10.16 -13.19
N GLU A 22 -6.71 -9.88 -13.35
CA GLU A 22 -7.48 -9.12 -12.36
C GLU A 22 -7.53 -9.86 -11.01
N ARG A 23 -7.86 -11.15 -11.02
CA ARG A 23 -7.86 -11.99 -9.82
C ARG A 23 -6.48 -12.10 -9.18
N GLU A 24 -5.43 -12.28 -9.99
CA GLU A 24 -4.05 -12.32 -9.51
C GLU A 24 -3.64 -10.99 -8.85
N ASN A 25 -4.08 -9.86 -9.42
CA ASN A 25 -3.84 -8.54 -8.85
C ASN A 25 -4.59 -8.37 -7.51
N GLU A 26 -5.85 -8.80 -7.42
CA GLU A 26 -6.61 -8.80 -6.16
C GLU A 26 -5.95 -9.65 -5.07
N GLU A 27 -5.48 -10.86 -5.42
CA GLU A 27 -4.73 -11.74 -4.51
C GLU A 27 -3.45 -11.06 -4.01
N LYS A 28 -2.68 -10.42 -4.90
CA LYS A 28 -1.46 -9.69 -4.54
C LYS A 28 -1.75 -8.51 -3.60
N ILE A 29 -2.83 -7.77 -3.84
CA ILE A 29 -3.26 -6.67 -2.96
C ILE A 29 -3.63 -7.22 -1.59
N MET A 30 -4.43 -8.30 -1.53
CA MET A 30 -4.85 -8.86 -0.25
C MET A 30 -3.65 -9.34 0.57
N GLN A 31 -2.72 -10.07 -0.06
CA GLN A 31 -1.47 -10.49 0.58
C GLN A 31 -0.65 -9.30 1.10
N PHE A 32 -0.54 -8.24 0.30
CA PHE A 32 0.13 -7.01 0.72
C PHE A 32 -0.56 -6.37 1.95
N LEU A 33 -1.88 -6.19 1.90
CA LEU A 33 -2.64 -5.56 2.99
C LEU A 33 -2.63 -6.38 4.29
N MET A 34 -2.61 -7.71 4.20
CA MET A 34 -2.48 -8.61 5.35
C MET A 34 -1.12 -8.47 6.05
N GLY A 35 -0.07 -8.08 5.33
CA GLY A 35 1.26 -7.84 5.90
C GLY A 35 1.41 -6.48 6.59
N LEU A 36 0.44 -5.58 6.49
CA LEU A 36 0.48 -4.26 7.10
C LEU A 36 -0.06 -4.29 8.54
N ASN A 37 0.57 -3.53 9.44
CA ASN A 37 0.08 -3.39 10.82
C ASN A 37 -1.17 -2.49 10.91
N ASP A 38 -1.92 -2.59 12.02
CA ASP A 38 -3.20 -1.91 12.27
C ASP A 38 -3.14 -0.38 12.15
N SER A 39 -1.98 0.23 12.38
CA SER A 39 -1.82 1.67 12.17
C SER A 39 -2.13 2.06 10.71
N TYR A 40 -2.00 1.18 9.73
CA TYR A 40 -2.32 1.45 8.33
C TYR A 40 -3.79 1.18 7.98
N ASP A 41 -4.67 0.91 8.96
CA ASP A 41 -6.08 0.57 8.71
C ASP A 41 -6.83 1.60 7.87
N HIS A 42 -6.53 2.89 8.05
CA HIS A 42 -7.14 3.94 7.23
C HIS A 42 -6.84 3.77 5.73
N VAL A 43 -5.57 3.52 5.38
CA VAL A 43 -5.18 3.34 3.98
C VAL A 43 -5.56 1.96 3.45
N LYS A 44 -5.59 0.92 4.31
CA LYS A 44 -6.17 -0.40 3.97
C LYS A 44 -7.63 -0.26 3.55
N ASN A 45 -8.45 0.40 4.38
CA ASN A 45 -9.86 0.64 4.09
C ASN A 45 -10.05 1.44 2.80
N GLN A 46 -9.22 2.47 2.59
CA GLN A 46 -9.26 3.27 1.36
C GLN A 46 -8.98 2.40 0.12
N ILE A 47 -7.98 1.53 0.18
CA ILE A 47 -7.62 0.62 -0.94
C ILE A 47 -8.76 -0.36 -1.23
N LEU A 48 -9.42 -0.91 -0.21
CA LEU A 48 -10.47 -1.92 -0.35
C LEU A 48 -11.76 -1.40 -1.01
N ILE A 49 -12.05 -0.10 -0.88
CA ILE A 49 -13.27 0.51 -1.45
C ILE A 49 -13.05 1.16 -2.82
N MET A 50 -11.87 1.02 -3.41
CA MET A 50 -11.56 1.60 -4.72
C MET A 50 -12.18 0.79 -5.86
N ASP A 51 -12.80 1.49 -6.80
CA ASP A 51 -13.33 0.94 -8.06
C ASP A 51 -12.87 1.81 -9.25
N PRO A 52 -12.12 1.26 -10.23
CA PRO A 52 -11.62 -0.12 -10.30
C PRO A 52 -10.51 -0.39 -9.26
N SER A 53 -10.37 -1.66 -8.88
CA SER A 53 -9.34 -2.14 -7.94
C SER A 53 -7.95 -1.62 -8.35
N PRO A 54 -7.15 -1.08 -7.42
CA PRO A 54 -5.84 -0.52 -7.76
C PRO A 54 -4.88 -1.62 -8.20
N THR A 55 -3.76 -1.25 -8.82
CA THR A 55 -2.65 -2.19 -8.95
C THR A 55 -1.91 -2.33 -7.61
N VAL A 56 -1.24 -3.47 -7.38
CA VAL A 56 -0.38 -3.65 -6.19
C VAL A 56 0.65 -2.51 -6.02
N ASN A 57 1.21 -2.00 -7.12
CA ASN A 57 2.15 -0.87 -7.11
C ASN A 57 1.50 0.44 -6.64
N LYS A 58 0.23 0.67 -7.02
CA LYS A 58 -0.54 1.84 -6.56
C LYS A 58 -0.86 1.71 -5.07
N ALA A 59 -1.27 0.53 -4.60
CA ALA A 59 -1.47 0.24 -3.18
C ALA A 59 -0.20 0.50 -2.37
N TYR A 60 0.96 0.00 -2.83
CA TYR A 60 2.27 0.27 -2.21
C TYR A 60 2.58 1.77 -2.15
N SER A 61 2.36 2.50 -3.25
CA SER A 61 2.58 3.95 -3.31
C SER A 61 1.69 4.73 -2.33
N MET A 62 0.45 4.27 -2.09
CA MET A 62 -0.44 4.89 -1.11
C MET A 62 0.07 4.70 0.32
N VAL A 63 0.52 3.48 0.65
CA VAL A 63 1.13 3.19 1.96
C VAL A 63 2.39 4.02 2.18
N LEU A 64 3.30 4.09 1.20
CA LEU A 64 4.50 4.92 1.28
C LEU A 64 4.21 6.40 1.55
N ARG A 65 3.11 6.94 0.99
CA ARG A 65 2.71 8.33 1.26
C ARG A 65 2.30 8.52 2.73
N VAL A 66 1.58 7.55 3.30
CA VAL A 66 1.20 7.57 4.72
C VAL A 66 2.45 7.50 5.60
N GLU A 67 3.42 6.64 5.28
CA GLU A 67 4.68 6.52 6.01
C GLU A 67 5.48 7.81 6.01
N LYS A 68 5.68 8.42 4.84
CA LYS A 68 6.37 9.71 4.73
C LYS A 68 5.68 10.80 5.54
N ARG A 69 4.35 10.86 5.49
CA ARG A 69 3.59 11.84 6.28
C ARG A 69 3.78 11.63 7.79
N ARG A 70 3.85 10.38 8.25
CA ARG A 70 4.13 10.05 9.65
C ARG A 70 5.51 10.50 10.07
N GLN A 71 6.53 10.21 9.26
CA GLN A 71 7.90 10.66 9.54
C GLN A 71 7.94 12.18 9.72
N VAL A 72 7.32 12.96 8.83
CA VAL A 72 7.23 14.42 8.97
C VAL A 72 6.51 14.82 10.25
N ASN A 73 5.43 14.13 10.62
CA ASN A 73 4.68 14.43 11.84
C ASN A 73 5.51 14.17 13.12
N VAL A 74 6.36 13.14 13.13
CA VAL A 74 7.31 12.88 14.25
C VAL A 74 8.31 14.03 14.38
N PHE A 75 8.87 14.51 13.26
CA PHE A 75 9.76 15.68 13.29
C PHE A 75 9.06 16.97 13.73
N SER A 76 7.77 17.13 13.41
CA SER A 76 6.98 18.29 13.82
C SER A 76 6.79 18.32 15.34
N THR A 77 6.49 17.16 15.94
CA THR A 77 6.30 17.06 17.39
C THR A 77 7.55 17.33 18.22
N GLU A 78 8.75 17.10 17.68
CA GLU A 78 10.02 17.46 18.35
C GLU A 78 10.31 18.97 18.29
N VAL A 79 9.88 19.63 17.23
CA VAL A 79 10.06 21.08 17.06
C VAL A 79 9.01 21.85 17.89
N ASP A 80 7.79 21.35 17.98
CA ASP A 80 6.69 22.01 18.70
C ASP A 80 6.90 22.06 20.23
N THR A 81 7.59 21.07 20.82
CA THR A 81 7.99 21.13 22.24
C THR A 81 8.99 22.27 22.53
N ASN A 82 9.80 22.65 21.54
CA ASN A 82 10.80 23.71 21.69
C ASN A 82 10.23 25.10 21.34
N VAL A 83 9.28 25.17 20.40
CA VAL A 83 8.60 26.43 20.03
C VAL A 83 7.58 26.85 21.09
N SER A 84 6.87 25.90 21.69
CA SER A 84 5.92 26.18 22.78
C SER A 84 6.60 26.68 24.06
N ALA A 85 7.86 26.28 24.30
CA ALA A 85 8.66 26.77 25.43
C ALA A 85 9.26 28.17 25.21
N PHE A 86 9.33 28.66 23.97
CA PHE A 86 9.85 29.99 23.63
C PHE A 86 8.78 31.09 23.59
N LEU A 87 7.51 30.71 23.70
CA LEU A 87 6.36 31.63 23.68
C LEU A 87 5.64 31.74 25.05
N ALA A 88 6.27 31.27 26.13
CA ALA A 88 5.77 31.40 27.50
C ALA A 88 6.56 32.45 28.30
#